data_AF-A4C884-F1
#
_entry.id   AF-A4C884-F1
#
_cell.length_a   1.000
_cell.length_b   1.000
_cell.length_c   1.000
_cell.angle_alpha   90.00
_cell.angle_beta   90.00
_cell.angle_gamma   90.00
#
_symmetry.space_group_name_H-M   'P 1'
#
loop_
_entity.id
_entity.type
_entity.pdbx_description
1 polymer ?
#
loop_
_entity_poly.entity_id
_entity_poly.type
_entity_poly.pdbx_seq_one_letter_code
_entity_poly.pdbx_strand_id
1 'polypeptide(L)'
;MSAIVVLLIISGIGLYLCLPPSEDEFPHPFNGTFRQFHGAAAYLALIGLGYMLGDHIAKKWRYWRRHLDGVMHLILWLLLSITGLLLYYPIMVLDAIAMGTVHWYLGVTLLLVYPAHASQLQLKRWWRKSRTGRASSAP
;
A
#
# COMPACT_ATOMS: atom_id res chain seq x y z
N MET A 1 5.65 8.97 5.04
CA MET A 1 5.12 7.73 4.44
C MET A 1 4.14 7.97 3.29
N SER A 2 3.25 8.97 3.37
CA SER A 2 2.29 9.26 2.29
C SER A 2 2.94 9.59 0.93
N ALA A 3 4.05 10.33 0.89
CA ALA A 3 4.78 10.59 -0.35
C ALA A 3 5.34 9.32 -1.03
N ILE A 4 5.82 8.36 -0.22
CA ILE A 4 6.34 7.08 -0.72
C ILE A 4 5.21 6.25 -1.32
N VAL A 5 4.04 6.21 -0.67
CA VAL A 5 2.84 5.54 -1.18
C VAL A 5 2.39 6.16 -2.51
N VAL A 6 2.38 7.49 -2.62
CA VAL A 6 2.06 8.19 -3.88
C VAL A 6 3.05 7.80 -4.99
N LEU A 7 4.35 7.75 -4.69
CA LEU A 7 5.35 7.34 -5.66
C LEU A 7 5.15 5.88 -6.12
N LEU A 8 4.81 4.97 -5.20
CA LEU A 8 4.46 3.58 -5.53
C LEU A 8 3.24 3.48 -6.45
N ILE A 9 2.19 4.26 -6.17
CA ILE A 9 0.98 4.29 -6.99
C ILE A 9 1.30 4.80 -8.40
N ILE A 10 1.94 5.96 -8.52
CA ILE A 10 2.24 6.58 -9.82
C ILE A 10 3.13 5.66 -10.64
N SER A 11 4.20 5.14 -10.03
CA SER A 11 5.12 4.24 -10.73
C SER A 11 4.48 2.89 -11.08
N GLY A 12 3.58 2.36 -10.24
CA GLY A 12 2.84 1.12 -10.51
C GLY A 12 1.83 1.27 -11.65
N ILE A 13 1.10 2.40 -11.69
CA ILE A 13 0.22 2.75 -12.82
C ILE A 13 1.07 2.96 -14.08
N GLY A 14 2.19 3.66 -13.99
CA GLY A 14 3.13 3.85 -15.09
C GLY A 14 3.64 2.53 -15.66
N LEU A 15 3.98 1.57 -14.80
CA LEU A 15 4.34 0.21 -15.21
C LEU A 15 3.19 -0.48 -15.93
N TYR A 16 1.97 -0.40 -15.40
CA TYR A 16 0.78 -0.99 -16.04
C TYR A 16 0.56 -0.45 -17.46
N LEU A 17 0.68 0.87 -17.64
CA LEU A 17 0.54 1.53 -18.94
C LEU A 17 1.72 1.22 -19.90
N CYS A 18 2.86 0.79 -19.37
CA CYS A 18 4.05 0.43 -20.13
C CYS A 18 4.18 -1.09 -20.38
N LEU A 19 3.15 -1.89 -20.09
CA LEU A 19 3.15 -3.31 -20.46
C LEU A 19 3.09 -3.43 -21.99
N PRO A 20 3.87 -4.35 -22.59
CA PRO A 20 3.74 -4.64 -24.00
C PRO A 20 2.36 -5.28 -24.29
N PRO A 21 1.71 -4.95 -25.42
CA PRO A 21 0.43 -5.54 -25.83
C PRO A 21 0.52 -7.04 -26.11
N SER A 22 1.70 -7.51 -26.52
CA SER A 22 2.01 -8.90 -26.84
C SER A 22 3.41 -9.28 -26.36
N GLU A 23 3.66 -10.56 -26.09
CA GLU A 23 4.94 -11.08 -25.61
C GLU A 23 6.10 -10.84 -26.59
N ASP A 24 5.79 -10.67 -27.88
CA ASP A 24 6.76 -10.49 -28.96
C ASP A 24 7.13 -9.01 -29.19
N GLU A 25 6.49 -8.07 -28.49
CA GLU A 25 6.73 -6.64 -28.63
C GLU A 25 7.79 -6.12 -27.65
N PHE A 26 8.59 -5.15 -28.13
CA PHE A 26 9.55 -4.48 -27.28
C PHE A 26 8.85 -3.70 -26.15
N PRO A 27 9.40 -3.74 -24.92
CA PRO A 27 8.84 -2.97 -23.81
C PRO A 27 8.94 -1.47 -24.08
N HIS A 28 7.96 -0.71 -23.58
CA HIS A 28 7.97 0.74 -23.66
C HIS A 28 9.28 1.32 -23.09
N PRO A 29 9.90 2.35 -23.67
CA PRO A 29 11.22 2.87 -23.26
C PRO A 29 11.28 3.29 -21.78
N PHE A 30 10.16 3.73 -21.20
CA PHE A 30 10.07 4.09 -19.79
C PHE A 30 9.81 2.92 -18.83
N ASN A 31 9.62 1.69 -19.31
CA ASN A 31 9.36 0.53 -18.45
C ASN A 31 10.48 0.35 -17.41
N GLY A 32 11.74 0.43 -17.85
CA GLY A 32 12.90 0.35 -16.96
C GLY A 32 12.93 1.46 -15.91
N THR A 33 12.67 2.71 -16.30
CA THR A 33 12.66 3.87 -15.41
C THR A 33 11.57 3.75 -14.34
N PHE A 34 10.34 3.40 -14.74
CA PHE A 34 9.25 3.19 -13.77
C PHE A 34 9.56 2.03 -12.83
N ARG A 35 10.19 0.95 -13.32
CA ARG A 35 10.60 -0.19 -12.49
C ARG A 35 11.63 0.20 -11.44
N GLN A 36 12.61 1.02 -11.79
CA GLN A 36 13.61 1.54 -10.85
C GLN A 36 12.98 2.41 -9.76
N PHE A 37 12.13 3.37 -10.14
CA PHE A 37 11.43 4.22 -9.16
C PHE A 37 10.49 3.41 -8.27
N HIS A 38 9.76 2.45 -8.84
CA HIS A 38 8.86 1.58 -8.07
C HIS A 38 9.63 0.73 -7.06
N GLY A 39 10.72 0.09 -7.50
CA GLY A 39 11.58 -0.72 -6.63
C GLY A 39 12.22 0.12 -5.51
N ALA A 40 12.78 1.29 -5.83
CA ALA A 40 13.35 2.19 -4.83
C ALA A 40 12.31 2.67 -3.81
N ALA A 41 11.11 3.04 -4.28
CA ALA A 41 10.00 3.43 -3.42
C ALA A 41 9.54 2.27 -2.52
N ALA A 42 9.51 1.04 -3.06
CA ALA A 42 9.14 -0.15 -2.29
C ALA A 42 10.12 -0.43 -1.16
N TYR A 43 11.43 -0.28 -1.40
CA TYR A 43 12.44 -0.39 -0.33
C TYR A 43 12.23 0.65 0.77
N LEU A 44 12.03 1.92 0.40
CA LEU A 44 11.75 2.97 1.38
C LEU A 44 10.45 2.72 2.14
N ALA A 45 9.43 2.17 1.47
CA ALA A 45 8.18 1.80 2.09
C ALA A 45 8.35 0.67 3.10
N LEU A 46 9.14 -0.36 2.79
CA LEU A 46 9.46 -1.47 3.69
C LEU A 46 10.22 -0.98 4.93
N ILE A 47 11.20 -0.09 4.76
CA ILE A 47 11.93 0.51 5.88
C ILE A 47 10.96 1.22 6.83
N GLY A 48 10.10 2.09 6.28
CA GLY A 48 9.16 2.80 7.14
C GLY A 48 8.01 1.90 7.66
N LEU A 49 7.65 0.81 6.97
CA LEU A 49 6.74 -0.21 7.51
C LEU A 49 7.37 -0.88 8.73
N GLY A 50 8.67 -1.22 8.67
CA GLY A 50 9.42 -1.73 9.82
C GLY A 50 9.42 -0.75 11.00
N TYR A 51 9.61 0.55 10.73
CA TYR A 51 9.46 1.58 11.75
C TYR A 51 8.04 1.63 12.35
N MET A 52 7.01 1.57 11.50
CA MET A 52 5.61 1.55 11.98
C MET A 52 5.28 0.27 12.75
N LEU A 53 5.93 -0.85 12.45
CA LEU A 53 5.73 -2.10 13.17
C LEU A 53 6.13 -1.96 14.64
N GLY A 54 7.28 -1.34 14.91
CA GLY A 54 7.80 -1.11 16.26
C GLY A 54 7.06 -0.01 17.04
N ASP A 55 6.67 1.09 16.39
CA ASP A 55 6.04 2.20 17.09
C ASP A 55 4.50 2.12 17.12
N HIS A 56 3.87 1.92 15.95
CA HIS A 56 2.42 2.03 15.80
C HIS A 56 1.70 0.71 16.03
N ILE A 57 2.16 -0.35 15.36
CA ILE A 57 1.50 -1.65 15.36
C ILE A 57 1.69 -2.32 16.71
N ALA A 58 2.92 -2.36 17.25
CA ALA A 58 3.21 -2.97 18.55
C ALA A 58 2.33 -2.41 19.69
N LYS A 59 2.16 -1.08 19.76
CA LYS A 59 1.33 -0.43 20.80
C LYS A 59 -0.14 -0.81 20.71
N LYS A 60 -0.65 -1.03 19.49
CA LYS A 60 -2.07 -1.33 19.24
C LYS A 60 -2.36 -2.82 19.09
N TRP A 61 -1.32 -3.65 19.00
CA TRP A 61 -1.45 -5.09 18.77
C TRP A 61 -2.28 -5.78 19.85
N ARG A 62 -2.15 -5.34 21.12
CA ARG A 62 -2.96 -5.86 22.23
C ARG A 62 -4.47 -5.73 22.01
N TYR A 63 -4.90 -4.79 21.15
CA TYR A 63 -6.30 -4.55 20.82
C TYR A 63 -6.60 -4.82 19.33
N TRP A 64 -5.82 -5.68 18.67
CA TRP A 64 -5.92 -5.94 17.22
C TRP A 64 -7.34 -6.28 16.74
N ARG A 65 -8.12 -7.02 17.55
CA ARG A 65 -9.52 -7.38 17.23
C ARG A 65 -10.44 -6.17 17.07
N ARG A 66 -10.08 -5.02 17.66
CA ARG A 66 -10.81 -3.75 17.53
C ARG A 66 -10.30 -2.89 16.37
N HIS A 67 -9.26 -3.35 15.68
CA HIS A 67 -8.52 -2.65 14.63
C HIS A 67 -8.30 -3.57 13.42
N LEU A 68 -9.35 -4.26 12.97
CA LEU A 68 -9.30 -5.17 11.81
C LEU A 68 -8.84 -4.46 10.53
N ASP A 69 -9.16 -3.18 10.40
CA ASP A 69 -8.70 -2.28 9.33
C ASP A 69 -7.16 -2.15 9.29
N GLY A 70 -6.50 -2.13 10.45
CA GLY A 70 -5.05 -2.11 10.56
C GLY A 70 -4.41 -3.47 10.27
N VAL A 71 -5.07 -4.56 10.66
CA VAL A 71 -4.61 -5.93 10.35
C VAL A 71 -4.71 -6.21 8.86
N MET A 72 -5.82 -5.85 8.23
CA MET A 72 -6.01 -5.97 6.79
C MET A 72 -4.94 -5.17 6.03
N HIS A 73 -4.61 -3.97 6.49
CA HIS A 73 -3.49 -3.19 5.96
C HIS A 73 -2.15 -3.92 6.02
N LEU A 74 -1.83 -4.49 7.17
CA LEU A 74 -0.57 -5.20 7.38
C LEU A 74 -0.48 -6.42 6.46
N ILE A 75 -1.59 -7.16 6.31
CA ILE A 75 -1.67 -8.30 5.39
C ILE A 75 -1.47 -7.84 3.94
N LEU A 76 -2.11 -6.75 3.52
CA LEU A 76 -1.93 -6.22 2.16
C LEU A 76 -0.47 -5.82 1.89
N TRP A 77 0.19 -5.13 2.83
CA TRP A 77 1.61 -4.81 2.71
C TRP A 77 2.48 -6.06 2.59
N LEU A 78 2.21 -7.08 3.40
CA LEU A 78 2.93 -8.35 3.35
C LEU A 78 2.75 -9.05 1.99
N LEU A 79 1.50 -9.17 1.53
CA LEU A 79 1.18 -9.79 0.24
C LEU A 79 1.80 -9.03 -0.93
N LEU A 80 1.74 -7.69 -0.93
CA LEU A 80 2.40 -6.86 -1.94
C LEU A 80 3.91 -7.06 -1.95
N SER A 81 4.53 -7.19 -0.78
CA SER A 81 5.97 -7.42 -0.67
C SER A 81 6.37 -8.79 -1.22
N ILE A 82 5.61 -9.83 -0.88
CA ILE A 82 5.83 -11.20 -1.36
C ILE A 82 5.63 -11.27 -2.88
N THR A 83 4.48 -10.79 -3.37
CA THR A 83 4.17 -10.82 -4.80
C THR A 83 5.12 -9.95 -5.62
N GLY A 84 5.54 -8.79 -5.10
CA GLY A 84 6.54 -7.93 -5.74
C GLY A 84 7.92 -8.58 -5.80
N LEU A 85 8.32 -9.31 -4.74
CA LEU A 85 9.55 -10.10 -4.75
C LEU A 85 9.46 -11.26 -5.75
N LEU A 86 8.33 -11.96 -5.80
CA LEU A 86 8.12 -13.07 -6.73
C LEU A 86 8.12 -12.62 -8.19
N LEU A 87 7.69 -11.39 -8.49
CA LEU A 87 7.81 -10.79 -9.82
C LEU A 87 9.27 -10.57 -10.26
N TYR A 88 10.22 -10.52 -9.32
CA TYR A 88 11.64 -10.40 -9.64
C TYR A 88 12.28 -11.75 -10.00
N TYR A 89 11.71 -12.86 -9.51
CA TYR A 89 12.23 -14.21 -9.72
C TYR A 89 11.33 -14.96 -10.70
N PRO A 90 11.72 -15.07 -11.98
CA PRO A 90 10.94 -15.81 -12.96
C PRO A 90 10.95 -17.31 -12.58
N ILE A 91 9.79 -17.82 -12.21
CA ILE A 91 9.56 -19.25 -11.97
C ILE A 91 8.35 -19.60 -12.83
N MET A 92 8.45 -20.63 -13.69
CA MET A 92 7.37 -20.96 -14.64
C MET A 92 5.99 -21.17 -13.99
N VAL A 93 5.96 -21.57 -12.71
CA VAL A 93 4.72 -21.75 -11.94
C VAL A 93 4.03 -20.41 -11.62
N LEU A 94 4.77 -19.31 -11.51
CA LEU A 94 4.23 -17.98 -11.18
C LEU A 94 3.54 -17.32 -12.38
N ASP A 95 4.02 -17.59 -13.59
CA ASP A 95 3.37 -17.12 -14.82
C ASP A 95 1.99 -17.78 -14.99
N ALA A 96 1.86 -19.06 -14.61
CA ALA A 96 0.57 -19.75 -14.59
C ALA A 96 -0.44 -19.14 -13.59
N ILE A 97 0.04 -18.43 -12.56
CA ILE A 97 -0.80 -17.77 -11.55
C ILE A 97 -1.05 -16.29 -11.93
N ALA A 98 -0.50 -15.80 -13.05
CA ALA A 98 -0.55 -14.40 -13.47
C ALA A 98 -0.15 -13.46 -12.32
N MET A 99 1.01 -13.71 -11.71
CA MET A 99 1.43 -13.04 -10.47
C MET A 99 1.47 -11.50 -10.59
N GLY A 100 1.73 -10.97 -11.79
CA GLY A 100 1.64 -9.53 -12.08
C GLY A 100 0.23 -8.97 -11.90
N THR A 101 -0.78 -9.70 -12.35
CA THR A 101 -2.19 -9.36 -12.17
C THR A 101 -2.58 -9.37 -10.70
N VAL A 102 -2.13 -10.39 -9.95
CA VAL A 102 -2.36 -10.48 -8.50
C VAL A 102 -1.74 -9.28 -7.78
N HIS A 103 -0.47 -8.98 -8.04
CA HIS A 103 0.23 -7.84 -7.45
C HIS A 103 -0.48 -6.52 -7.74
N TRP A 104 -0.95 -6.32 -8.98
CA TRP A 104 -1.70 -5.14 -9.38
C TRP A 104 -2.99 -4.97 -8.57
N TYR A 105 -3.82 -6.02 -8.46
CA TYR A 105 -5.09 -5.94 -7.74
C TYR A 105 -4.89 -5.73 -6.24
N LEU A 106 -3.85 -6.32 -5.65
CA LEU A 106 -3.46 -6.03 -4.27
C LEU A 106 -3.07 -4.55 -4.11
N GLY A 107 -2.38 -3.96 -5.08
CA GLY A 107 -1.98 -2.55 -5.08
C GLY A 107 -3.19 -1.62 -5.11
N VAL A 108 -4.16 -1.90 -5.99
CA VAL A 108 -5.42 -1.14 -6.05
C VAL A 108 -6.25 -1.32 -4.79
N THR A 109 -6.27 -2.53 -4.22
CA THR A 109 -6.93 -2.74 -2.93
C THR A 109 -6.29 -1.90 -1.83
N LEU A 110 -4.95 -1.86 -1.75
CA LEU A 110 -4.25 -1.01 -0.78
C LEU A 110 -4.56 0.49 -0.98
N LEU A 111 -4.65 0.96 -2.24
CA LEU A 111 -5.02 2.34 -2.57
C LEU A 111 -6.37 2.74 -1.97
N LEU A 112 -7.36 1.83 -1.98
CA LEU A 112 -8.69 2.07 -1.42
C LEU A 112 -8.68 2.00 0.12
N VAL A 113 -7.94 1.05 0.68
CA VAL A 113 -7.96 0.82 2.13
C VAL A 113 -7.16 1.91 2.87
N TYR A 114 -6.03 2.38 2.32
CA TYR A 114 -5.16 3.39 2.94
C TYR A 114 -5.88 4.66 3.42
N PRO A 115 -6.62 5.40 2.56
CA PRO A 115 -7.37 6.57 3.00
C PRO A 115 -8.49 6.21 3.98
N ALA A 116 -9.12 5.04 3.86
CA ALA A 116 -10.14 4.59 4.82
C ALA A 116 -9.54 4.41 6.23
N HIS A 117 -8.36 3.78 6.36
CA HIS A 117 -7.67 3.64 7.64
C HIS A 117 -7.22 5.00 8.22
N ALA A 118 -6.67 5.88 7.38
CA ALA A 118 -6.21 7.20 7.80
C ALA A 118 -7.36 8.13 8.25
N SER A 119 -8.48 8.12 7.52
CA SER A 119 -9.63 8.99 7.77
C SER A 119 -10.42 8.61 9.02
N GLN A 120 -10.46 7.33 9.41
CA GLN A 120 -11.10 6.91 10.66
C GLN A 120 -10.50 7.61 11.89
N LEU A 121 -9.20 7.93 11.87
CA LEU A 121 -8.55 8.68 12.93
C LEU A 121 -8.89 10.17 12.88
N GLN A 122 -8.98 10.74 11.68
CA GLN A 122 -9.34 12.15 11.48
C GLN A 122 -10.79 12.42 11.85
N LEU A 123 -11.73 11.56 11.44
CA LEU A 123 -13.13 11.65 11.84
C LEU A 123 -13.28 11.55 13.36
N LYS A 124 -12.66 10.56 14.01
CA LYS A 124 -12.75 10.44 15.48
C LYS A 124 -12.21 11.67 16.20
N ARG A 125 -11.11 12.27 15.71
CA ARG A 125 -10.55 13.52 16.26
C ARG A 125 -11.49 14.71 16.06
N TRP A 126 -12.05 14.86 14.86
CA TRP A 126 -13.01 15.92 14.54
C TRP A 126 -14.29 15.81 15.38
N TRP A 127 -14.91 14.62 15.46
CA TRP A 127 -16.08 14.35 16.28
C TRP A 127 -15.85 14.65 17.77
N ARG A 128 -14.68 14.31 18.31
CA ARG A 128 -14.33 14.58 19.72
C ARG A 128 -14.24 16.09 19.99
N LYS A 129 -13.64 16.86 19.08
CA LYS A 129 -13.52 18.32 19.16
C LYS A 129 -14.90 19.01 19.10
N SER A 130 -15.78 18.56 18.20
CA SER A 130 -17.14 19.08 18.07
C SER A 130 -18.00 18.84 19.31
N ARG A 131 -17.77 17.71 20.01
CA ARG A 131 -18.51 17.36 21.23
C ARG A 131 -18.00 18.13 22.47
N THR A 132 -16.69 18.37 22.59
CA THR A 132 -16.13 19.16 23.70
C THR A 132 -16.43 20.65 23.55
N GLY A 133 -16.43 21.20 22.33
CA GLY A 133 -16.81 22.60 22.09
C GLY A 133 -18.30 22.89 22.36
N ARG A 134 -19.16 21.88 22.21
CA ARG A 134 -20.59 21.97 22.56
C ARG A 134 -20.84 21.82 24.07
N ALA A 135 -19.93 21.21 24.83
CA ALA A 135 -20.02 21.06 26.28
C ALA A 135 -19.59 22.32 27.05
N SER A 136 -18.69 23.14 26.47
CA SER A 136 -18.24 24.41 27.05
C SER A 136 -19.17 25.60 26.74
N SER A 137 -20.24 25.37 25.98
CA SER A 137 -21.24 26.37 25.57
C SER A 137 -22.65 26.03 26.07
N ALA A 138 -22.79 24.99 26.90
CA ALA A 138 -24.02 24.69 27.62
C ALA A 138 -24.09 25.57 28.88
N PRO A 139 -25.16 26.36 29.08
CA PRO A 139 -25.34 27.25 30.23
C PRO A 139 -25.53 26.51 31.56
#